data_AF-A0AAD2G6R4-F1
#
_entry.id   AF-A0AAD2G6R4-F1
#
_cell.length_a   1.000
_cell.length_b   1.000
_cell.length_c   1.000
_cell.angle_alpha   90.00
_cell.angle_beta   90.00
_cell.angle_gamma   90.00
#
_symmetry.space_group_name_H-M   'P 1'
#
loop_
_entity.id
_entity.type
_entity.pdbx_description
1 polymer ?
#
loop_
_entity_poly.entity_id
_entity_poly.type
_entity_poly.pdbx_seq_one_letter_code
_entity_poly.pdbx_strand_id
1 'polypeptide(L)'
;MTLSESSYYSSNHWKCSVQTLSTVGVHNPTTKVGGVIESELFFMCEDLEAIEIPKTVKIIERDAFSYCSALKEIYLSYCTQCLTIGHGAFESYSELSQIILPPNLEGMIKEGTLSECWALTHIRVSPNITSIGCRDESNPFDHCDSMLSLELPEGLESIDLATFGDDFEDWGVIARWQSLVNLYLPSSSTVSERLLNEPIPEDWQLAKAAQS
;
A
#
# COMPACT_ATOMS: atom_id res chain seq x y z
N MET A 1 30.28 -6.78 17.39
CA MET A 1 30.35 -5.30 17.53
C MET A 1 28.97 -4.81 17.20
N THR A 2 28.16 -4.58 18.21
CA THR A 2 26.75 -4.16 18.09
C THR A 2 26.73 -2.71 17.64
N LEU A 3 26.29 -2.45 16.41
CA LEU A 3 26.03 -1.10 15.93
C LEU A 3 24.85 -0.53 16.73
N SER A 4 25.00 0.67 17.27
CA SER A 4 23.94 1.37 17.98
C SER A 4 22.87 1.82 16.99
N GLU A 5 21.59 1.83 17.40
CA GLU A 5 20.44 2.24 16.57
C GLU A 5 20.65 3.61 15.89
N SER A 6 21.38 4.53 16.52
CA SER A 6 21.75 5.83 15.95
C SER A 6 22.73 5.79 14.76
N SER A 7 23.43 4.69 14.55
CA SER A 7 24.38 4.50 13.44
C SER A 7 23.74 3.85 12.20
N TYR A 8 22.52 3.32 12.32
CA TYR A 8 21.74 2.81 11.19
C TYR A 8 21.18 3.98 10.35
N TYR A 9 20.57 4.97 11.01
CA TYR A 9 19.98 6.13 10.35
C TYR A 9 20.98 7.05 9.62
N SER A 10 22.22 7.19 10.12
CA SER A 10 23.22 8.07 9.51
C SER A 10 23.97 7.45 8.33
N SER A 11 23.85 6.13 8.11
CA SER A 11 24.63 5.41 7.11
C SER A 11 23.86 4.99 5.86
N ASN A 12 22.58 5.39 5.69
CA ASN A 12 21.76 5.09 4.50
C ASN A 12 21.49 6.28 3.56
N HIS A 13 22.02 7.47 3.84
CA HIS A 13 21.94 8.66 2.95
C HIS A 13 22.64 8.51 1.57
N TRP A 14 23.26 7.37 1.25
CA TRP A 14 24.19 7.23 0.11
C TRP A 14 23.56 6.82 -1.23
N LYS A 15 22.23 6.70 -1.36
CA LYS A 15 21.65 6.07 -2.57
C LYS A 15 20.43 6.72 -3.21
N CYS A 16 20.10 7.96 -2.87
CA CYS A 16 18.92 8.61 -3.45
C CYS A 16 19.16 9.31 -4.81
N SER A 17 20.35 9.25 -5.41
CA SER A 17 20.60 9.83 -6.74
C SER A 17 20.14 8.95 -7.91
N VAL A 18 19.33 7.93 -7.65
CA VAL A 18 19.03 6.91 -8.64
C VAL A 18 17.56 6.94 -9.05
N GLN A 19 17.37 7.40 -10.29
CA GLN A 19 16.08 7.60 -10.94
C GLN A 19 15.50 6.33 -11.59
N THR A 20 16.19 5.18 -11.49
CA THR A 20 15.75 3.89 -12.03
C THR A 20 16.44 2.74 -11.27
N LEU A 21 15.73 1.66 -10.90
CA LEU A 21 16.34 0.44 -10.32
C LEU A 21 17.30 -0.30 -11.28
N SER A 22 17.44 0.15 -12.53
CA SER A 22 18.55 -0.23 -13.40
C SER A 22 19.89 0.41 -12.97
N THR A 23 19.86 1.50 -12.18
CA THR A 23 21.05 2.25 -11.72
C THR A 23 21.37 2.02 -10.23
N VAL A 24 20.43 1.51 -9.39
CA VAL A 24 20.72 0.95 -8.05
C VAL A 24 20.69 -0.54 -8.23
N GLY A 25 21.86 -1.17 -8.31
CA GLY A 25 22.03 -2.60 -8.56
C GLY A 25 21.00 -3.53 -7.91
N VAL A 26 19.91 -3.82 -8.64
CA VAL A 26 19.27 -5.14 -8.64
C VAL A 26 20.00 -6.10 -9.61
N HIS A 27 20.99 -5.58 -10.35
CA HIS A 27 22.12 -6.35 -10.85
C HIS A 27 23.29 -6.37 -9.84
N ASN A 28 23.03 -6.65 -8.55
CA ASN A 28 24.06 -7.27 -7.73
C ASN A 28 23.93 -8.80 -7.86
N PRO A 29 24.77 -9.48 -8.66
CA PRO A 29 24.70 -10.92 -8.85
C PRO A 29 25.05 -11.74 -7.59
N THR A 30 25.29 -11.12 -6.43
CA THR A 30 25.59 -11.83 -5.18
C THR A 30 24.37 -12.15 -4.31
N THR A 31 23.20 -11.54 -4.49
CA THR A 31 21.96 -11.98 -3.82
C THR A 31 21.26 -13.04 -4.68
N LYS A 32 21.88 -14.21 -4.68
CA LYS A 32 21.44 -15.39 -5.41
C LYS A 32 20.24 -16.02 -4.67
N VAL A 33 19.13 -16.21 -5.41
CA VAL A 33 17.93 -17.05 -5.13
C VAL A 33 16.74 -16.33 -4.48
N GLY A 34 15.90 -15.69 -5.32
CA GLY A 34 14.60 -15.09 -4.96
C GLY A 34 14.73 -13.63 -4.53
N GLY A 35 14.23 -12.68 -5.32
CA GLY A 35 14.46 -11.27 -5.06
C GLY A 35 13.77 -10.81 -3.78
N VAL A 36 14.55 -10.36 -2.80
CA VAL A 36 14.01 -9.67 -1.62
C VAL A 36 14.48 -8.23 -1.70
N ILE A 37 13.56 -7.29 -1.52
CA ILE A 37 13.88 -5.89 -1.26
C ILE A 37 13.93 -5.77 0.26
N GLU A 38 15.14 -5.63 0.78
CA GLU A 38 15.41 -5.64 2.21
C GLU A 38 14.74 -4.45 2.92
N SER A 39 14.53 -4.65 4.22
CA SER A 39 13.90 -3.65 5.07
C SER A 39 14.67 -2.33 5.02
N GLU A 40 13.94 -1.20 4.94
CA GLU A 40 14.49 0.16 4.93
C GLU A 40 15.50 0.47 3.79
N LEU A 41 15.58 -0.36 2.74
CA LEU A 41 16.62 -0.24 1.69
C LEU A 41 16.61 1.12 0.97
N PHE A 42 15.42 1.69 0.76
CA PHE A 42 15.20 3.03 0.18
C PHE A 42 14.48 3.96 1.15
N PHE A 43 14.61 3.73 2.46
CA PHE A 43 14.01 4.59 3.48
C PHE A 43 14.50 6.05 3.33
N MET A 44 13.56 6.99 3.35
CA MET A 44 13.81 8.44 3.17
C MET A 44 14.60 8.78 1.89
N CYS A 45 14.33 8.06 0.80
CA CYS A 45 14.84 8.43 -0.50
C CYS A 45 14.03 9.60 -1.10
N GLU A 46 14.31 10.81 -0.63
CA GLU A 46 13.55 12.04 -0.96
C GLU A 46 13.65 12.49 -2.44
N ASP A 47 14.67 12.08 -3.18
CA ASP A 47 14.83 12.40 -4.62
C ASP A 47 14.27 11.30 -5.55
N LEU A 48 13.74 10.20 -5.01
CA LEU A 48 13.29 9.04 -5.79
C LEU A 48 11.90 9.28 -6.39
N GLU A 49 11.86 9.65 -7.67
CA GLU A 49 10.59 9.99 -8.35
C GLU A 49 9.81 8.80 -8.90
N ALA A 50 10.50 7.73 -9.31
CA ALA A 50 9.87 6.58 -9.97
C ALA A 50 10.61 5.26 -9.70
N ILE A 51 9.85 4.17 -9.58
CA ILE A 51 10.39 2.85 -9.21
C ILE A 51 9.75 1.74 -10.05
N GLU A 52 10.58 0.98 -10.77
CA GLU A 52 10.19 -0.26 -11.45
C GLU A 52 10.70 -1.48 -10.69
N ILE A 53 9.81 -2.24 -10.07
CA ILE A 53 10.18 -3.44 -9.31
C ILE A 53 10.32 -4.65 -10.26
N PRO A 54 11.48 -5.33 -10.30
CA PRO A 54 11.67 -6.47 -11.19
C PRO A 54 10.73 -7.63 -10.88
N LYS A 55 10.28 -8.32 -11.94
CA LYS A 55 9.41 -9.51 -11.85
C LYS A 55 9.90 -10.64 -10.93
N THR A 56 11.20 -10.67 -10.61
CA THR A 56 11.85 -11.71 -9.79
C THR A 56 11.77 -11.43 -8.29
N VAL A 57 11.34 -10.23 -7.90
CA VAL A 57 11.11 -9.87 -6.50
C VAL A 57 9.93 -10.68 -5.98
N LYS A 58 10.15 -11.31 -4.84
CA LYS A 58 9.22 -12.17 -4.11
C LYS A 58 8.69 -11.51 -2.84
N ILE A 59 9.53 -10.69 -2.21
CA ILE A 59 9.24 -10.07 -0.92
C ILE A 59 9.74 -8.62 -0.99
N ILE A 60 8.88 -7.70 -0.58
CA ILE A 60 9.25 -6.33 -0.21
C ILE A 60 9.11 -6.25 1.29
N GLU A 61 10.20 -6.02 2.00
CA GLU A 61 10.18 -6.04 3.46
C GLU A 61 9.72 -4.71 4.07
N ARG A 62 9.79 -4.62 5.40
CA ARG A 62 9.29 -3.51 6.19
C ARG A 62 10.00 -2.21 5.79
N ASP A 63 9.20 -1.16 5.65
CA ASP A 63 9.64 0.21 5.41
C ASP A 63 10.59 0.40 4.21
N ALA A 64 10.57 -0.54 3.25
CA ALA A 64 11.54 -0.61 2.16
C ALA A 64 11.60 0.68 1.31
N PHE A 65 10.49 1.39 1.18
CA PHE A 65 10.37 2.66 0.45
C PHE A 65 9.66 3.74 1.28
N SER A 66 9.69 3.67 2.61
CA SER A 66 9.00 4.69 3.42
C SER A 66 9.64 6.07 3.28
N TYR A 67 8.81 7.10 3.36
CA TYR A 67 9.16 8.52 3.29
C TYR A 67 9.94 8.91 2.02
N CYS A 68 9.72 8.20 0.90
CA CYS A 68 10.14 8.66 -0.43
C CYS A 68 9.20 9.77 -0.91
N SER A 69 9.43 11.01 -0.47
CA SER A 69 8.51 12.14 -0.64
C SER A 69 8.35 12.62 -2.10
N ALA A 70 9.36 12.46 -2.95
CA ALA A 70 9.24 12.78 -4.38
C ALA A 70 8.61 11.65 -5.23
N LEU A 71 8.28 10.50 -4.65
CA LEU A 71 7.79 9.35 -5.41
C LEU A 71 6.45 9.66 -6.07
N LYS A 72 6.42 9.61 -7.41
CA LYS A 72 5.24 9.87 -8.23
C LYS A 72 4.70 8.61 -8.88
N GLU A 73 5.59 7.65 -9.16
CA GLU A 73 5.26 6.45 -9.94
C GLU A 73 5.87 5.19 -9.33
N ILE A 74 5.05 4.15 -9.14
CA ILE A 74 5.52 2.81 -8.77
C ILE A 74 4.84 1.72 -9.58
N TYR A 75 5.65 0.87 -10.21
CA TYR A 75 5.18 -0.18 -11.13
C TYR A 75 5.13 -1.56 -10.45
N LEU A 76 4.35 -1.69 -9.36
CA LEU A 76 4.20 -2.95 -8.63
C LEU A 76 3.50 -4.06 -9.42
N SER A 77 2.65 -3.70 -10.38
CA SER A 77 1.93 -4.66 -11.24
C SER A 77 2.85 -5.55 -12.08
N TYR A 78 4.09 -5.12 -12.34
CA TYR A 78 5.09 -5.92 -13.06
C TYR A 78 5.77 -6.98 -12.17
N CYS A 79 5.59 -6.86 -10.86
CA CYS A 79 6.18 -7.73 -9.85
C CYS A 79 5.42 -9.06 -9.71
N THR A 80 5.37 -9.84 -10.79
CA THR A 80 4.55 -11.06 -10.88
C THR A 80 4.94 -12.18 -9.92
N GLN A 81 6.10 -12.15 -9.27
CA GLN A 81 6.50 -13.15 -8.26
C GLN A 81 6.39 -12.64 -6.83
N CYS A 82 5.99 -11.39 -6.61
CA CYS A 82 5.86 -10.84 -5.26
C CYS A 82 4.62 -11.39 -4.58
N LEU A 83 4.86 -12.07 -3.46
CA LEU A 83 3.84 -12.71 -2.64
C LEU A 83 3.59 -11.93 -1.36
N THR A 84 4.53 -11.06 -0.95
CA THR A 84 4.45 -10.39 0.35
C THR A 84 5.03 -8.98 0.30
N ILE A 85 4.30 -8.05 0.91
CA ILE A 85 4.74 -6.68 1.20
C ILE A 85 4.74 -6.51 2.73
N GLY A 86 5.78 -5.86 3.24
CA GLY A 86 6.00 -5.60 4.65
C GLY A 86 5.17 -4.43 5.17
N HIS A 87 5.10 -4.34 6.50
CA HIS A 87 4.57 -3.17 7.21
C HIS A 87 5.23 -1.89 6.68
N GLY A 88 4.46 -0.81 6.52
CA GLY A 88 5.02 0.52 6.22
C GLY A 88 5.73 0.64 4.86
N ALA A 89 5.75 -0.41 4.02
CA ALA A 89 6.68 -0.50 2.90
C ALA A 89 6.60 0.67 1.91
N PHE A 90 5.44 1.32 1.78
CA PHE A 90 5.21 2.50 0.96
C PHE A 90 4.56 3.65 1.76
N GLU A 91 4.74 3.67 3.09
CA GLU A 91 4.33 4.79 3.92
C GLU A 91 5.04 6.06 3.46
N SER A 92 4.34 7.06 2.90
CA SER A 92 5.04 8.23 2.36
C SER A 92 4.12 9.40 2.08
N TYR A 93 4.61 10.62 2.38
CA TYR A 93 4.06 11.92 1.96
C TYR A 93 4.26 12.19 0.46
N SER A 94 4.12 11.15 -0.35
CA SER A 94 4.45 11.15 -1.76
C SER A 94 3.37 11.80 -2.62
N GLU A 95 3.76 12.24 -3.82
CA GLU A 95 2.83 12.65 -4.88
C GLU A 95 2.22 11.43 -5.63
N LEU A 96 2.39 10.21 -5.11
CA LEU A 96 1.93 8.97 -5.73
C LEU A 96 0.40 8.97 -5.81
N SER A 97 -0.11 9.07 -7.04
CA SER A 97 -1.55 9.22 -7.27
C SER A 97 -2.29 7.90 -7.48
N GLN A 98 -1.61 6.84 -7.89
CA GLN A 98 -2.21 5.54 -8.19
C GLN A 98 -1.28 4.39 -7.82
N ILE A 99 -1.86 3.29 -7.34
CA ILE A 99 -1.12 2.05 -7.12
C ILE A 99 -1.93 0.83 -7.56
N ILE A 100 -1.25 -0.07 -8.27
CA ILE A 100 -1.77 -1.39 -8.64
C ILE A 100 -0.87 -2.41 -7.97
N LEU A 101 -1.40 -3.12 -6.98
CA LEU A 101 -0.63 -4.09 -6.22
C LEU A 101 -0.18 -5.29 -7.10
N PRO A 102 0.89 -6.01 -6.72
CA PRO A 102 1.40 -7.13 -7.49
C PRO A 102 0.32 -8.20 -7.71
N PRO A 103 0.16 -8.75 -8.92
CA PRO A 103 -1.00 -9.59 -9.25
C PRO A 103 -1.10 -10.88 -8.43
N ASN A 104 0.02 -11.37 -7.90
CA ASN A 104 0.10 -12.58 -7.08
C ASN A 104 0.39 -12.26 -5.60
N LEU A 105 0.18 -11.01 -5.16
CA LEU A 105 0.27 -10.67 -3.74
C LEU A 105 -0.78 -11.45 -2.97
N GLU A 106 -0.35 -12.17 -1.94
CA GLU A 106 -1.18 -13.09 -1.18
C GLU A 106 -1.36 -12.63 0.27
N GLY A 107 -2.44 -13.08 0.90
CA GLY A 107 -2.67 -12.89 2.33
C GLY A 107 -3.28 -11.53 2.65
N MET A 108 -2.54 -10.70 3.40
CA MET A 108 -3.05 -9.48 4.01
C MET A 108 -2.26 -8.24 3.58
N ILE A 109 -2.96 -7.15 3.28
CA ILE A 109 -2.34 -5.82 3.23
C ILE A 109 -2.10 -5.37 4.67
N LYS A 110 -0.82 -5.30 5.04
CA LYS A 110 -0.37 -5.04 6.41
C LYS A 110 -0.52 -3.58 6.81
N GLU A 111 -0.37 -3.33 8.09
CA GLU A 111 -0.39 -2.01 8.72
C GLU A 111 0.60 -1.05 8.05
N GLY A 112 0.14 0.20 7.87
CA GLY A 112 0.92 1.28 7.27
C GLY A 112 1.43 1.02 5.84
N THR A 113 1.04 -0.07 5.17
CA THR A 113 1.63 -0.44 3.86
C THR A 113 1.61 0.72 2.87
N LEU A 114 0.55 1.53 2.89
CA LEU A 114 0.33 2.72 2.08
C LEU A 114 -0.14 3.91 2.95
N SER A 115 0.26 3.99 4.22
CA SER A 115 -0.11 5.14 5.06
C SER A 115 0.52 6.44 4.55
N GLU A 116 -0.10 7.56 4.90
CA GLU A 116 0.38 8.92 4.58
C GLU A 116 0.46 9.25 3.08
N CYS A 117 -0.03 8.38 2.20
CA CYS A 117 -0.11 8.60 0.76
C CYS A 117 -1.22 9.61 0.40
N TRP A 118 -1.01 10.88 0.76
CA TRP A 118 -2.05 11.92 0.67
C TRP A 118 -2.58 12.16 -0.74
N ALA A 119 -1.75 11.94 -1.77
CA ALA A 119 -2.14 12.11 -3.17
C ALA A 119 -2.81 10.87 -3.79
N LEU A 120 -2.87 9.74 -3.06
CA LEU A 120 -3.34 8.47 -3.60
C LEU A 120 -4.85 8.52 -3.84
N THR A 121 -5.24 8.41 -5.11
CA THR A 121 -6.63 8.51 -5.55
C THR A 121 -7.21 7.16 -5.97
N HIS A 122 -6.38 6.22 -6.42
CA HIS A 122 -6.84 4.93 -6.92
C HIS A 122 -5.98 3.78 -6.38
N ILE A 123 -6.64 2.76 -5.83
CA ILE A 123 -6.02 1.50 -5.41
C ILE A 123 -6.71 0.35 -6.10
N ARG A 124 -5.92 -0.50 -6.77
CA ARG A 124 -6.37 -1.82 -7.21
C ARG A 124 -5.71 -2.92 -6.38
N VAL A 125 -6.53 -3.62 -5.61
CA VAL A 125 -6.09 -4.72 -4.75
C VAL A 125 -5.90 -5.99 -5.57
N SER A 126 -4.89 -6.77 -5.21
CA SER A 126 -4.58 -8.04 -5.86
C SER A 126 -5.67 -9.10 -5.63
N PRO A 127 -5.98 -9.95 -6.62
CA PRO A 127 -7.06 -10.94 -6.53
C PRO A 127 -6.89 -11.99 -5.42
N ASN A 128 -5.65 -12.23 -4.97
CA ASN A 128 -5.33 -13.25 -3.96
C ASN A 128 -5.25 -12.70 -2.52
N ILE A 129 -5.57 -11.41 -2.32
CA ILE A 129 -5.67 -10.82 -0.98
C ILE A 129 -6.96 -11.30 -0.33
N THR A 130 -6.83 -11.88 0.87
CA THR A 130 -7.95 -12.38 1.67
C THR A 130 -8.32 -11.43 2.80
N SER A 131 -7.41 -10.53 3.22
CA SER A 131 -7.71 -9.55 4.27
C SER A 131 -7.10 -8.17 4.04
N ILE A 132 -7.83 -7.13 4.41
CA ILE A 132 -7.38 -5.73 4.45
C ILE A 132 -7.69 -5.15 5.82
N GLY A 133 -6.75 -4.41 6.40
CA GLY A 133 -6.92 -3.78 7.71
C GLY A 133 -5.95 -4.33 8.75
N CYS A 134 -6.18 -3.98 10.00
CA CYS A 134 -5.27 -4.26 11.09
C CYS A 134 -5.95 -5.09 12.19
N ARG A 135 -5.15 -5.65 13.10
CA ARG A 135 -5.63 -6.15 14.41
C ARG A 135 -5.39 -5.14 15.55
N ASP A 136 -4.62 -4.09 15.28
CA ASP A 136 -4.06 -3.06 16.16
C ASP A 136 -4.38 -1.64 15.60
N GLU A 137 -3.71 -0.59 16.10
CA GLU A 137 -4.07 0.83 15.93
C GLU A 137 -3.67 1.47 14.57
N SER A 138 -3.06 0.74 13.62
CA SER A 138 -2.55 1.34 12.37
C SER A 138 -3.24 0.79 11.11
N ASN A 139 -3.96 1.65 10.41
CA ASN A 139 -4.66 1.33 9.17
C ASN A 139 -3.67 1.24 7.98
N PRO A 140 -3.76 0.22 7.09
CA PRO A 140 -2.94 0.11 5.87
C PRO A 140 -2.99 1.34 4.94
N PHE A 141 -4.06 2.11 4.98
CA PHE A 141 -4.29 3.32 4.18
C PHE A 141 -4.55 4.55 5.03
N ASP A 142 -3.98 4.58 6.24
CA ASP A 142 -4.13 5.73 7.12
C ASP A 142 -3.69 7.03 6.40
N HIS A 143 -4.40 8.12 6.62
CA HIS A 143 -4.16 9.41 5.96
C HIS A 143 -4.19 9.39 4.41
N CYS A 144 -4.75 8.36 3.75
CA CYS A 144 -5.01 8.39 2.29
C CYS A 144 -6.24 9.24 1.93
N ASP A 145 -6.22 10.53 2.24
CA ASP A 145 -7.43 11.37 2.27
C ASP A 145 -7.98 11.76 0.88
N SER A 146 -7.18 11.60 -0.19
CA SER A 146 -7.60 11.87 -1.57
C SER A 146 -8.23 10.68 -2.30
N MET A 147 -8.51 9.57 -1.60
CA MET A 147 -9.00 8.35 -2.24
C MET A 147 -10.30 8.60 -3.02
N LEU A 148 -10.30 8.31 -4.31
CA LEU A 148 -11.46 8.41 -5.20
C LEU A 148 -12.00 7.02 -5.56
N SER A 149 -11.13 6.02 -5.68
CA SER A 149 -11.51 4.69 -6.11
C SER A 149 -10.74 3.56 -5.42
N LEU A 150 -11.48 2.56 -4.94
CA LEU A 150 -10.94 1.31 -4.40
C LEU A 150 -11.60 0.11 -5.09
N GLU A 151 -10.78 -0.75 -5.69
CA GLU A 151 -11.21 -2.04 -6.25
C GLU A 151 -10.87 -3.18 -5.29
N LEU A 152 -11.89 -3.78 -4.66
CA LEU A 152 -11.74 -4.93 -3.78
C LEU A 152 -11.76 -6.26 -4.58
N PRO A 153 -10.97 -7.28 -4.18
CA PRO A 153 -10.91 -8.53 -4.92
C PRO A 153 -12.05 -9.49 -4.56
N GLU A 154 -12.47 -10.33 -5.50
CA GLU A 154 -13.55 -11.31 -5.29
C GLU A 154 -13.30 -12.28 -4.13
N GLY A 155 -12.04 -12.61 -3.85
CA GLY A 155 -11.64 -13.52 -2.77
C GLY A 155 -11.48 -12.87 -1.39
N LEU A 156 -11.86 -11.62 -1.21
CA LEU A 156 -11.70 -10.90 0.06
C LEU A 156 -12.61 -11.48 1.15
N GLU A 157 -12.01 -12.01 2.22
CA GLU A 157 -12.73 -12.62 3.34
C GLU A 157 -13.02 -11.63 4.47
N SER A 158 -12.11 -10.69 4.71
CA SER A 158 -12.26 -9.67 5.76
C SER A 158 -11.69 -8.31 5.38
N ILE A 159 -12.40 -7.25 5.78
CA ILE A 159 -11.90 -5.89 5.78
C ILE A 159 -12.21 -5.25 7.13
N ASP A 160 -11.25 -4.53 7.70
CA ASP A 160 -11.52 -3.69 8.87
C ASP A 160 -12.20 -2.38 8.45
N LEU A 161 -13.19 -1.91 9.20
CA LEU A 161 -13.85 -0.63 8.88
C LEU A 161 -12.94 0.56 9.15
N ALA A 162 -12.01 0.40 10.10
CA ALA A 162 -10.94 1.36 10.35
C ALA A 162 -10.16 1.70 9.08
N THR A 163 -10.11 0.77 8.11
CA THR A 163 -9.52 0.95 6.77
C THR A 163 -10.02 2.21 6.07
N PHE A 164 -11.26 2.62 6.32
CA PHE A 164 -11.91 3.75 5.66
C PHE A 164 -11.80 5.06 6.45
N GLY A 165 -11.07 5.06 7.56
CA GLY A 165 -10.85 6.22 8.42
C GLY A 165 -11.71 6.14 9.67
N ASP A 166 -11.10 5.69 10.76
CA ASP A 166 -11.64 5.91 12.09
C ASP A 166 -11.04 7.20 12.65
N ASP A 167 -11.88 8.22 12.85
CA ASP A 167 -11.81 8.99 14.09
C ASP A 167 -12.94 8.47 14.98
N PHE A 168 -12.57 7.77 16.06
CA PHE A 168 -13.51 7.36 17.12
C PHE A 168 -14.00 8.59 17.88
N GLU A 169 -14.96 9.34 17.33
CA GLU A 169 -15.73 10.33 18.10
C GLU A 169 -17.24 10.06 17.95
N ASP A 170 -17.77 9.18 18.82
CA ASP A 170 -19.15 9.08 19.34
C ASP A 170 -20.39 9.20 18.40
N TRP A 171 -20.24 9.35 17.07
CA TRP A 171 -21.35 9.65 16.15
C TRP A 171 -21.38 8.79 14.86
N GLY A 172 -20.64 7.69 14.84
CA GLY A 172 -20.57 6.77 13.69
C GLY A 172 -19.30 7.00 12.86
N VAL A 173 -18.95 6.00 12.03
CA VAL A 173 -17.74 6.00 11.20
C VAL A 173 -17.73 7.25 10.31
N ILE A 174 -16.95 8.27 10.68
CA ILE A 174 -16.66 9.40 9.79
C ILE A 174 -15.56 8.91 8.87
N ALA A 175 -15.94 8.29 7.75
CA ALA A 175 -14.96 7.83 6.77
C ALA A 175 -14.08 9.01 6.33
N ARG A 176 -12.78 8.93 6.60
CA ARG A 176 -11.78 9.92 6.16
C ARG A 176 -11.71 10.04 4.66
N TRP A 177 -12.07 8.98 3.96
CA TRP A 177 -12.21 8.97 2.50
C TRP A 177 -13.52 9.65 2.06
N GLN A 178 -13.72 10.90 2.47
CA GLN A 178 -14.85 11.75 2.06
C GLN A 178 -14.88 11.95 0.54
N SER A 179 -13.71 11.81 -0.10
CA SER A 179 -13.52 11.93 -1.54
C SER A 179 -13.89 10.65 -2.31
N LEU A 180 -14.17 9.53 -1.64
CA LEU A 180 -14.39 8.24 -2.32
C LEU A 180 -15.66 8.27 -3.15
N VAL A 181 -15.51 8.08 -4.46
CA VAL A 181 -16.62 8.07 -5.43
C VAL A 181 -16.92 6.63 -5.89
N ASN A 182 -15.90 5.79 -6.04
CA ASN A 182 -16.01 4.47 -6.66
C ASN A 182 -15.42 3.36 -5.78
N LEU A 183 -16.27 2.65 -5.06
CA LEU A 183 -15.96 1.45 -4.30
C LEU A 183 -16.51 0.21 -5.01
N TYR A 184 -15.63 -0.57 -5.63
CA TYR A 184 -16.02 -1.81 -6.30
C TYR A 184 -15.99 -2.96 -5.31
N LEU A 185 -17.17 -3.48 -4.98
CA LEU A 185 -17.35 -4.58 -4.04
C LEU A 185 -17.26 -5.94 -4.76
N PRO A 186 -16.80 -6.99 -4.04
CA PRO A 186 -16.90 -8.37 -4.51
C PRO A 186 -18.35 -8.76 -4.83
N SER A 187 -18.56 -9.58 -5.85
CA SER A 187 -19.88 -9.97 -6.37
C SER A 187 -20.75 -10.72 -5.35
N SER A 188 -20.13 -11.52 -4.47
CA SER A 188 -20.83 -12.23 -3.38
C SER A 188 -19.86 -12.55 -2.24
N SER A 189 -19.69 -11.62 -1.31
CA SER A 189 -18.85 -11.82 -0.13
C SER A 189 -19.53 -11.31 1.14
N THR A 190 -19.19 -11.92 2.27
CA THR A 190 -19.56 -11.41 3.61
C THR A 190 -19.04 -10.00 3.86
N VAL A 191 -17.94 -9.62 3.20
CA VAL A 191 -17.41 -8.26 3.18
C VAL A 191 -18.40 -7.30 2.50
N SER A 192 -18.92 -7.65 1.33
CA SER A 192 -19.92 -6.85 0.62
C SER A 192 -21.16 -6.65 1.48
N GLU A 193 -21.69 -7.71 2.09
CA GLU A 193 -22.86 -7.62 2.97
C GLU A 193 -22.60 -6.74 4.20
N ARG A 194 -21.43 -6.89 4.84
CA ARG A 194 -21.06 -6.07 6.00
C ARG A 194 -20.99 -4.60 5.61
N LEU A 195 -20.20 -4.26 4.58
CA LEU A 195 -20.04 -2.87 4.13
C LEU A 195 -21.39 -2.27 3.74
N LEU A 196 -22.25 -3.00 3.03
CA LEU A 196 -23.56 -2.50 2.61
C LEU A 196 -24.51 -2.17 3.78
N ASN A 197 -24.30 -2.75 4.96
CA ASN A 197 -25.12 -2.56 6.16
C ASN A 197 -24.57 -1.50 7.12
N GLU A 198 -23.35 -1.02 6.91
CA GLU A 198 -22.78 0.09 7.69
C GLU A 198 -23.45 1.42 7.31
N PRO A 199 -23.48 2.42 8.20
CA PRO A 199 -23.90 3.78 7.90
C PRO A 199 -22.87 4.45 6.99
N ILE A 200 -22.80 4.01 5.74
CA ILE A 200 -21.94 4.60 4.74
C ILE A 200 -22.51 6.00 4.39
N PRO A 201 -21.66 7.04 4.25
CA PRO A 201 -22.08 8.34 3.73
C PRO A 201 -22.94 8.22 2.45
N GLU A 202 -24.01 9.03 2.33
CA GLU A 202 -24.95 8.96 1.19
C GLU A 202 -24.24 9.08 -0.16
N ASP A 203 -23.12 9.82 -0.22
CA ASP A 203 -22.31 10.03 -1.42
C ASP A 203 -21.64 8.75 -1.94
N TRP A 204 -21.40 7.75 -1.09
CA TRP A 204 -20.86 6.45 -1.50
C TRP A 204 -21.96 5.54 -2.09
N GLN A 205 -23.24 5.88 -2.00
CA GLN A 205 -24.29 5.05 -2.61
C GLN A 205 -24.17 4.98 -4.14
N LEU A 206 -23.50 5.96 -4.77
CA LEU A 206 -23.22 5.98 -6.20
C LEU A 206 -22.16 4.94 -6.63
N ALA A 207 -21.21 4.59 -5.74
CA ALA A 207 -20.21 3.54 -5.98
C ALA A 207 -20.81 2.14 -6.20
N LYS A 208 -22.02 1.89 -5.66
CA LYS A 208 -22.70 0.58 -5.74
C LYS A 208 -23.11 0.19 -7.17
N ALA A 209 -23.04 1.12 -8.14
CA ALA A 209 -23.67 0.97 -9.44
C ALA A 209 -22.77 0.42 -10.57
N ALA A 210 -21.51 0.06 -10.31
CA ALA A 210 -20.59 -0.39 -11.37
C ALA A 210 -20.51 -1.92 -11.56
N GLN A 211 -21.51 -2.69 -11.11
CA GLN A 211 -21.71 -4.07 -11.54
C GLN A 211 -22.69 -4.09 -12.73
N SER A 212 -22.15 -3.93 -13.93
CA SER A 212 -22.79 -4.34 -15.18
C SER A 212 -21.76 -4.96 -16.12
#